data_AF-A0A4U5MK27-F1
#
_entry.id   AF-A0A4U5MK27-F1
#
_cell.length_a   1.000
_cell.length_b   1.000
_cell.length_c   1.000
_cell.angle_alpha   90.00
_cell.angle_beta   90.00
_cell.angle_gamma   90.00
#
_symmetry.space_group_name_H-M   'P 1'
#
loop_
_entity.id
_entity.type
_entity.pdbx_description
1 polymer ?
#
loop_
_entity_poly.entity_id
_entity_poly.type
_entity_poly.pdbx_seq_one_letter_code
_entity_poly.pdbx_strand_id
1 'polypeptide(L)'
;MNRFAPTLLRLSKSAISRHQTRTLCTPPVYRANLTQDELKTLDKKYFQLLQKNKDAEKTIAVQKHLIADLVAKFKSVEAQKKPFLGLSDEPSTQKECHLLETVLNQKTKISSLEMEHLMLKAENHKMKHQIKKVKSDYQATVITYALSVVSGVMVGNILAKLFFNVIF
;
A
#
# COMPACT_ATOMS: atom_id res chain seq x y z
N MET A 1 -26.35 22.70 -46.05
CA MET A 1 -25.55 21.78 -45.20
C MET A 1 -24.31 22.52 -44.72
N ASN A 2 -23.93 22.29 -43.45
CA ASN A 2 -22.66 22.66 -42.78
C ASN A 2 -22.42 24.15 -42.42
N ARG A 3 -22.98 24.61 -41.30
CA ARG A 3 -22.64 25.87 -40.59
C ARG A 3 -22.40 25.65 -39.07
N PHE A 4 -21.73 24.58 -38.66
CA PHE A 4 -21.54 24.24 -37.23
C PHE A 4 -20.11 23.79 -36.88
N ALA A 5 -19.08 24.55 -37.28
CA ALA A 5 -17.70 24.17 -36.96
C ALA A 5 -16.69 25.28 -36.60
N PRO A 6 -17.04 26.50 -36.16
CA PRO A 6 -16.01 27.41 -35.62
C PRO A 6 -15.80 27.29 -34.10
N THR A 7 -16.56 26.45 -33.38
CA THR A 7 -16.54 26.44 -31.90
C THR A 7 -15.62 25.38 -31.26
N LEU A 8 -14.92 24.55 -32.04
CA LEU A 8 -13.96 23.57 -31.52
C LEU A 8 -12.51 24.10 -31.40
N LEU A 9 -12.27 25.33 -31.88
CA LEU A 9 -10.94 25.95 -31.93
C LEU A 9 -10.75 27.10 -30.91
N ARG A 10 -11.65 27.23 -29.93
CA ARG A 10 -11.44 28.14 -28.81
C ARG A 10 -10.88 27.37 -27.61
N LEU A 11 -9.58 27.10 -27.72
CA LEU A 11 -8.65 27.25 -26.62
C LEU A 11 -9.15 26.63 -25.30
N SER A 12 -8.94 25.32 -25.18
CA SER A 12 -8.49 24.70 -23.95
C SER A 12 -7.19 25.38 -23.50
N LYS A 13 -7.29 26.63 -23.03
CA LYS A 13 -6.25 27.34 -22.27
C LYS A 13 -6.07 26.56 -20.97
N SER A 14 -5.18 25.56 -21.06
CA SER A 14 -4.25 25.18 -20.02
C SER A 14 -4.86 25.17 -18.61
N ALA A 15 -5.72 24.18 -18.35
CA ALA A 15 -5.85 23.62 -17.00
C ALA A 15 -4.60 22.77 -16.68
N ILE A 16 -3.41 23.36 -16.88
CA ILE A 16 -2.18 22.81 -16.30
C ILE A 16 -2.33 23.11 -14.82
N SER A 17 -2.67 22.07 -14.05
CA SER A 17 -2.78 22.14 -12.60
C SER A 17 -1.55 22.86 -12.03
N ARG A 18 -1.71 23.71 -11.01
CA ARG A 18 -0.59 24.40 -10.33
C ARG A 18 0.52 23.42 -9.90
N HIS A 19 0.18 22.14 -9.73
CA HIS A 19 1.15 21.07 -9.48
C HIS A 19 2.01 20.73 -10.70
N GLN A 20 1.43 20.69 -11.91
CA GLN A 20 2.11 20.41 -13.19
C GLN A 20 3.04 21.56 -13.62
N THR A 21 2.66 22.82 -13.38
CA THR A 21 3.55 23.97 -13.68
C THR A 21 4.77 24.01 -12.75
N ARG A 22 4.62 23.69 -11.46
CA ARG A 22 5.77 23.55 -10.55
C ARG A 22 6.71 22.41 -10.94
N THR A 23 6.15 21.33 -11.48
CA THR A 23 6.97 20.20 -11.95
C THR A 23 7.74 20.58 -13.22
N LEU A 24 7.16 21.29 -14.18
CA LEU A 24 7.86 21.74 -15.40
C LEU A 24 9.02 22.71 -15.13
N CYS A 25 8.93 23.55 -14.08
CA CYS A 25 9.96 24.54 -13.75
C CYS A 25 11.04 24.02 -12.78
N THR A 26 10.93 22.80 -12.27
CA THR A 26 11.98 22.22 -11.39
C THR A 26 13.06 21.57 -12.25
N PRO A 27 14.35 21.96 -12.08
CA PRO A 27 15.41 21.37 -12.88
C PRO A 27 15.48 19.85 -12.68
N PRO A 28 15.82 19.07 -13.71
CA PRO A 28 15.77 17.60 -13.67
C PRO A 28 16.53 16.97 -12.50
N VAL A 29 17.66 17.56 -12.09
CA VAL A 29 18.48 17.13 -10.94
C VAL A 29 17.72 17.26 -9.62
N TYR A 30 17.00 18.36 -9.41
CA TYR A 30 16.17 18.57 -8.22
C TYR A 30 14.96 17.63 -8.21
N ARG A 31 14.38 17.35 -9.39
CA ARG A 31 13.31 16.37 -9.55
C ARG A 31 13.76 14.95 -9.20
N ALA A 32 14.95 14.55 -9.64
CA ALA A 32 15.55 13.26 -9.33
C ALA A 32 15.81 13.10 -7.82
N ASN A 33 16.33 14.13 -7.16
CA ASN A 33 16.57 14.10 -5.71
C ASN A 33 15.24 14.06 -4.91
N LEU A 34 14.24 14.86 -5.30
CA LEU A 34 12.91 14.84 -4.68
C LEU A 34 12.24 13.46 -4.81
N THR A 35 12.30 12.86 -6.01
CA THR A 35 11.75 11.50 -6.22
C THR A 35 12.54 10.42 -5.49
N GLN A 36 13.85 10.59 -5.27
CA GLN A 36 14.66 9.66 -4.47
C GLN A 36 14.31 9.70 -2.98
N ASP A 37 14.08 10.88 -2.41
CA ASP A 37 13.68 11.02 -0.99
C ASP A 37 12.24 10.56 -0.76
N GLU A 38 11.35 10.79 -1.73
CA GLU A 38 10.01 10.17 -1.76
C GLU A 38 10.09 8.64 -1.79
N LEU A 39 11.00 8.08 -2.59
CA LEU A 39 11.23 6.63 -2.66
C LEU A 39 11.68 6.05 -1.31
N LYS A 40 12.67 6.67 -0.66
CA LYS A 40 13.17 6.25 0.65
C LYS A 40 12.07 6.30 1.72
N THR A 41 11.25 7.35 1.68
CA THR A 41 10.15 7.52 2.63
C THR A 41 9.07 6.45 2.41
N LEU A 42 8.72 6.16 1.16
CA LEU A 42 7.77 5.10 0.81
C LEU A 42 8.29 3.72 1.18
N ASP A 43 9.56 3.42 0.93
CA ASP A 43 10.19 2.14 1.31
C ASP A 43 10.16 1.97 2.84
N LYS A 44 10.50 3.01 3.62
CA LYS A 44 10.42 2.96 5.09
C LYS A 44 9.00 2.68 5.59
N LYS A 45 8.00 3.37 5.03
CA LYS A 45 6.59 3.12 5.35
C LYS A 45 6.17 1.70 4.98
N TYR A 46 6.65 1.18 3.85
CA TYR A 46 6.40 -0.18 3.40
C TYR A 46 6.96 -1.23 4.35
N PHE A 47 8.20 -1.08 4.80
CA PHE A 47 8.76 -1.99 5.79
C PHE A 47 7.99 -1.97 7.12
N GLN A 48 7.57 -0.79 7.59
CA GLN A 48 6.75 -0.67 8.80
C GLN A 48 5.39 -1.38 8.65
N LEU A 49 4.72 -1.20 7.51
CA LEU A 49 3.45 -1.87 7.20
C LEU A 49 3.61 -3.37 7.04
N LEU A 50 4.72 -3.83 6.46
CA LEU A 50 5.04 -5.26 6.35
C LEU A 50 5.21 -5.90 7.73
N GLN A 51 5.91 -5.22 8.64
CA GLN A 51 6.11 -5.70 10.01
C GLN A 51 4.78 -5.78 10.78
N LYS A 52 3.96 -4.72 10.72
CA LYS A 52 2.62 -4.74 11.32
C LYS A 52 1.74 -5.88 10.81
N ASN A 53 1.81 -6.17 9.51
CA ASN A 53 1.05 -7.25 8.89
C ASN A 53 1.48 -8.63 9.45
N LYS A 54 2.79 -8.85 9.57
CA LYS A 54 3.36 -10.08 10.17
C LYS A 54 2.98 -10.24 11.64
N ASP A 55 2.96 -9.15 12.40
CA ASP A 55 2.60 -9.18 13.81
C ASP A 55 1.09 -9.42 14.02
N ALA A 56 0.25 -8.84 13.15
CA ALA A 56 -1.18 -9.12 13.11
C ALA A 56 -1.47 -10.59 12.77
N GLU A 57 -0.78 -11.16 11.79
CA GLU A 57 -0.90 -12.57 11.41
C GLU A 57 -0.58 -13.51 12.58
N LYS A 58 0.53 -13.26 13.29
CA LYS A 58 0.90 -14.02 14.50
C LYS A 58 -0.17 -13.90 15.59
N THR A 59 -0.67 -12.69 15.83
CA THR A 59 -1.67 -12.44 16.87
C THR A 59 -2.98 -13.20 16.58
N ILE A 60 -3.43 -13.19 15.32
CA ILE A 60 -4.60 -13.96 14.88
C ILE A 60 -4.37 -15.46 15.08
N ALA A 61 -3.21 -15.97 14.70
CA ALA A 61 -2.88 -17.40 14.88
C ALA A 61 -2.92 -17.82 16.36
N VAL A 62 -2.35 -17.00 17.25
CA VAL A 62 -2.40 -17.24 18.71
C VAL A 62 -3.84 -17.20 19.22
N GLN A 63 -4.65 -16.22 18.83
CA GLN A 63 -6.05 -16.16 19.29
C GLN A 63 -6.89 -17.33 18.78
N LYS A 64 -6.66 -17.78 17.54
CA LYS A 64 -7.34 -18.96 16.99
C LYS A 64 -7.03 -20.21 17.80
N HIS A 65 -5.76 -20.39 18.20
CA HIS A 65 -5.36 -21.48 19.07
C HIS A 65 -6.05 -21.40 20.44
N LEU A 66 -6.06 -20.23 21.07
CA LEU A 66 -6.70 -20.03 22.38
C LEU A 66 -8.21 -20.32 22.34
N ILE A 67 -8.92 -19.91 21.27
CA ILE A 67 -10.33 -20.26 21.11
C ILE A 67 -10.51 -21.76 20.90
N ALA A 68 -9.67 -22.40 20.09
CA ALA A 68 -9.75 -23.85 19.89
C ALA A 68 -9.60 -24.60 21.22
N ASP A 69 -8.67 -24.17 22.09
CA ASP A 69 -8.48 -24.73 23.43
C ASP A 69 -9.71 -24.51 24.33
N LEU A 70 -10.31 -23.31 24.29
CA LEU A 70 -11.53 -23.00 25.05
C LEU A 70 -12.74 -23.81 24.58
N VAL A 71 -12.89 -23.98 23.26
CA VAL A 71 -13.94 -24.80 22.66
C VAL A 71 -13.74 -26.28 23.01
N ALA A 72 -12.51 -26.77 23.01
CA ALA A 72 -12.20 -28.13 23.44
C ALA A 72 -12.52 -28.35 24.92
N LYS A 73 -12.18 -27.39 25.80
CA LYS A 73 -12.56 -27.41 27.21
C LYS A 73 -14.08 -27.42 27.40
N PHE A 74 -14.82 -26.60 26.65
CA PHE A 74 -16.29 -26.59 26.69
C PHE A 74 -16.87 -27.96 26.33
N LYS A 75 -16.43 -28.55 25.21
CA LYS A 75 -16.87 -29.89 24.77
C LYS A 75 -16.51 -30.98 25.78
N SER A 76 -15.37 -30.86 26.47
CA SER A 76 -14.98 -31.79 27.52
C SER A 76 -15.89 -31.70 28.75
N VAL A 77 -16.32 -30.49 29.13
CA VAL A 77 -17.27 -30.29 30.24
C VAL A 77 -18.66 -30.81 29.85
N GLU A 78 -19.08 -30.60 28.60
CA GLU A 78 -20.31 -31.11 28.03
C GLU A 78 -20.31 -32.66 27.97
N ALA A 79 -19.19 -33.29 27.56
CA ALA A 79 -19.05 -34.75 27.49
C ALA A 79 -18.93 -35.44 28.86
N GLN A 80 -18.49 -34.72 29.90
CA GLN A 80 -18.47 -35.23 31.28
C GLN A 80 -19.87 -35.23 31.94
N LYS A 81 -20.87 -34.56 31.34
CA LYS A 81 -22.28 -34.71 31.72
C LYS A 81 -22.86 -35.98 31.09
N LYS A 82 -22.80 -37.11 31.80
CA LYS A 82 -23.72 -38.25 31.57
C LYS A 82 -25.18 -37.72 31.63
N PRO A 83 -26.14 -38.34 30.91
CA PRO A 83 -27.51 -37.84 30.84
C PRO A 83 -28.23 -38.11 32.15
N PHE A 84 -28.05 -37.24 33.15
CA PHE A 84 -28.99 -37.15 34.27
C PHE A 84 -30.18 -36.31 33.80
N LEU A 85 -31.16 -36.99 33.18
CA LEU A 85 -32.53 -36.51 33.17
C LEU A 85 -32.98 -36.36 34.62
N GLY A 86 -33.39 -35.15 34.99
CA GLY A 86 -34.19 -34.91 36.19
C GLY A 86 -33.44 -34.23 37.33
N LEU A 87 -33.71 -32.93 37.42
CA LEU A 87 -33.80 -32.09 38.62
C LEU A 87 -32.50 -31.46 39.20
N SER A 88 -32.63 -30.14 39.36
CA SER A 88 -31.94 -29.18 40.23
C SER A 88 -30.43 -28.94 40.07
N ASP A 89 -30.07 -27.76 39.53
CA ASP A 89 -29.43 -26.68 40.32
C ASP A 89 -28.97 -25.52 39.39
N GLU A 90 -29.54 -24.33 39.62
CA GLU A 90 -29.32 -23.05 38.91
C GLU A 90 -27.86 -22.52 38.73
N PRO A 91 -26.81 -22.95 39.46
CA PRO A 91 -25.44 -22.44 39.24
C PRO A 91 -24.74 -23.00 37.99
N SER A 92 -25.21 -24.14 37.47
CA SER A 92 -24.55 -24.85 36.35
C SER A 92 -24.88 -24.23 35.00
N THR A 93 -26.14 -23.79 34.81
CA THR A 93 -26.63 -23.10 33.62
C THR A 93 -25.98 -21.72 33.45
N GLN A 94 -25.77 -20.99 34.56
CA GLN A 94 -25.13 -19.67 34.52
C GLN A 94 -23.65 -19.74 34.12
N LYS A 95 -22.91 -20.77 34.58
CA LYS A 95 -21.52 -21.00 34.18
C LYS A 95 -21.40 -21.39 32.71
N GLU A 96 -22.34 -22.17 32.20
CA GLU A 96 -22.38 -22.60 30.79
C GLU A 96 -22.72 -21.43 29.85
N CYS A 97 -23.68 -20.59 30.23
CA CYS A 97 -23.99 -19.33 29.53
C CYS A 97 -22.80 -18.36 29.53
N HIS A 98 -22.11 -18.18 30.66
CA HIS A 98 -20.93 -17.32 30.75
C HIS A 98 -19.77 -17.83 29.88
N LEU A 99 -19.58 -19.16 29.78
CA LEU A 99 -18.55 -19.75 28.92
C LEU A 99 -18.89 -19.57 27.43
N LEU A 100 -20.16 -19.71 27.06
CA LEU A 100 -20.66 -19.46 25.71
C LEU A 100 -20.48 -17.98 25.31
N GLU A 101 -20.83 -17.05 26.21
CA GLU A 101 -20.65 -15.61 26.02
C GLU A 101 -19.17 -15.25 25.87
N THR A 102 -18.30 -15.87 26.67
CA THR A 102 -16.84 -15.67 26.56
C THR A 102 -16.30 -16.15 25.21
N VAL A 103 -16.74 -17.33 24.74
CA VAL A 103 -16.35 -17.86 23.42
C VAL A 103 -16.86 -16.97 22.28
N LEU A 104 -18.11 -16.51 22.36
CA LEU A 104 -18.69 -15.60 21.38
C LEU A 104 -17.93 -14.27 21.34
N ASN A 105 -17.63 -13.68 22.50
CA ASN A 105 -16.88 -12.44 22.60
C ASN A 105 -15.45 -12.59 22.04
N GLN A 106 -14.77 -13.71 22.32
CA GLN A 106 -13.47 -13.98 21.70
C GLN A 106 -13.56 -14.17 20.18
N LYS A 107 -14.59 -14.85 19.67
CA LYS A 107 -14.79 -15.00 18.21
C LYS A 107 -14.98 -13.65 17.53
N THR A 108 -15.78 -12.76 18.11
CA THR A 108 -15.99 -11.39 17.59
C THR A 108 -14.68 -10.60 17.56
N LYS A 109 -13.84 -10.73 18.61
CA LYS A 109 -12.50 -10.10 18.65
C LYS A 109 -11.58 -10.62 17.55
N ILE A 110 -11.59 -11.94 17.28
CA ILE A 110 -10.81 -12.50 16.16
C ILE A 110 -11.31 -11.95 14.83
N SER A 111 -12.62 -11.93 14.59
CA SER A 111 -13.17 -11.42 13.33
C SER A 111 -12.80 -9.95 13.09
N SER A 112 -12.77 -9.13 14.15
CA SER A 112 -12.27 -7.75 14.08
C SER A 112 -10.78 -7.70 13.68
N LEU A 113 -9.94 -8.53 14.30
CA LEU A 113 -8.51 -8.59 13.99
C LEU A 113 -8.24 -9.11 12.57
N GLU A 114 -9.04 -10.07 12.09
CA GLU A 114 -8.95 -10.58 10.72
C GLU A 114 -9.30 -9.51 9.68
N MET A 115 -10.32 -8.69 9.95
CA MET A 115 -10.66 -7.55 9.10
C MET A 115 -9.53 -6.51 9.06
N GLU A 116 -8.94 -6.19 10.21
CA GLU A 116 -7.78 -5.28 10.29
C GLU A 116 -6.59 -5.82 9.48
N HIS A 117 -6.28 -7.11 9.61
CA HIS A 117 -5.22 -7.77 8.85
C HIS A 117 -5.50 -7.76 7.33
N LEU A 118 -6.75 -7.95 6.91
CA LEU A 118 -7.14 -7.82 5.50
C LEU A 118 -6.94 -6.39 4.98
N MET A 119 -7.29 -5.38 5.78
CA MET A 119 -7.04 -3.97 5.43
C MET A 119 -5.53 -3.68 5.31
N LEU A 120 -4.71 -4.17 6.24
CA LEU A 120 -3.25 -4.03 6.20
C LEU A 120 -2.62 -4.73 4.98
N LYS A 121 -3.19 -5.85 4.52
CA LYS A 121 -2.79 -6.51 3.27
C LYS A 121 -3.13 -5.67 2.04
N ALA A 122 -4.33 -5.09 1.99
CA ALA A 122 -4.75 -4.22 0.89
C ALA A 122 -3.86 -2.97 0.81
N GLU A 123 -3.55 -2.35 1.95
CA GLU A 123 -2.67 -1.18 2.02
C GLU A 123 -1.24 -1.50 1.58
N ASN A 124 -0.70 -2.67 1.97
CA ASN A 124 0.59 -3.17 1.48
C ASN A 124 0.61 -3.29 -0.05
N HIS A 125 -0.43 -3.85 -0.65
CA HIS A 125 -0.52 -3.99 -2.10
C HIS A 125 -0.55 -2.62 -2.79
N LYS A 126 -1.34 -1.68 -2.26
CA LYS A 126 -1.42 -0.30 -2.75
C LYS A 126 -0.05 0.39 -2.71
N MET A 127 0.69 0.24 -1.61
CA MET A 127 1.98 0.91 -1.47
C MET A 127 3.09 0.26 -2.30
N LYS A 128 3.08 -1.07 -2.46
CA LYS A 128 3.95 -1.76 -3.41
C LYS A 128 3.75 -1.24 -4.84
N HIS A 129 2.49 -1.01 -5.22
CA HIS A 129 2.16 -0.42 -6.52
C HIS A 129 2.68 1.03 -6.65
N GLN A 130 2.51 1.85 -5.60
CA GLN A 130 3.04 3.22 -5.58
C GLN A 130 4.58 3.25 -5.73
N ILE A 131 5.30 2.41 -4.99
CA ILE A 131 6.77 2.30 -5.10
C ILE A 131 7.18 1.94 -6.53
N LYS A 132 6.50 0.96 -7.15
CA LYS A 132 6.78 0.56 -8.54
C LYS A 132 6.61 1.73 -9.50
N LYS A 133 5.54 2.52 -9.34
CA LYS A 133 5.28 3.70 -10.17
C LYS A 133 6.39 4.75 -10.01
N VAL A 134 6.74 5.12 -8.78
CA VAL A 134 7.79 6.13 -8.53
C VAL A 134 9.15 5.67 -9.05
N LYS A 135 9.50 4.37 -8.92
CA LYS A 135 10.73 3.80 -9.52
C LYS A 135 10.75 3.96 -11.04
N SER A 136 9.63 3.71 -11.71
CA SER A 136 9.51 3.89 -13.16
C SER A 136 9.68 5.35 -13.57
N ASP A 137 9.03 6.27 -12.85
CA ASP A 137 9.11 7.71 -13.12
C ASP A 137 10.54 8.25 -12.92
N TYR A 138 11.25 7.75 -11.90
CA TYR A 138 12.66 8.06 -11.67
C TYR A 138 13.56 7.57 -12.81
N GLN A 139 13.41 6.32 -13.26
CA GLN A 139 14.19 5.78 -14.37
C GLN A 139 14.00 6.58 -15.66
N ALA A 140 12.76 6.96 -15.98
CA ALA A 140 12.47 7.80 -17.14
C ALA A 140 13.19 9.16 -17.06
N THR A 141 13.20 9.78 -15.87
CA THR A 141 13.85 11.07 -15.62
C THR A 141 15.38 10.98 -15.78
N VAL A 142 15.99 9.92 -15.21
CA VAL A 142 17.44 9.69 -15.30
C VAL A 142 17.88 9.41 -16.74
N ILE A 143 17.14 8.56 -17.47
CA ILE A 143 17.45 8.25 -18.88
C ILE A 143 17.36 9.52 -19.74
N THR A 144 16.31 10.33 -19.55
CA THR A 144 16.13 11.58 -20.31
C THR A 144 17.27 12.57 -20.06
N TYR A 145 17.72 12.68 -18.81
CA TYR A 145 18.87 13.52 -18.46
C TYR A 145 20.16 13.00 -19.10
N ALA A 146 20.43 11.69 -19.00
CA ALA A 146 21.62 11.08 -19.60
C ALA A 146 21.68 11.29 -21.12
N LEU A 147 20.55 11.11 -21.82
CA LEU A 147 20.44 11.38 -23.26
C LEU A 147 20.71 12.85 -23.61
N SER A 148 20.21 13.78 -22.78
CA SER A 148 20.42 15.22 -22.97
C SER A 148 21.89 15.62 -22.79
N VAL A 149 22.59 15.01 -21.83
CA VAL A 149 24.03 15.24 -21.63
C VAL A 149 24.84 14.67 -22.80
N VAL A 150 24.55 13.44 -23.23
CA VAL A 150 25.24 12.80 -24.36
C VAL A 150 25.03 13.58 -25.66
N SER A 151 23.80 14.05 -25.94
CA SER A 151 23.54 14.86 -27.13
C SER A 151 24.28 16.20 -27.09
N GLY A 152 24.32 16.86 -25.92
CA GLY A 152 25.08 18.10 -25.73
C GLY A 152 26.57 17.93 -25.99
N VAL A 153 27.18 16.86 -25.49
CA VAL A 153 28.60 16.56 -25.72
C VAL A 153 28.87 16.23 -27.21
N MET A 154 28.00 15.46 -27.86
CA MET A 154 28.13 15.15 -29.29
C MET A 154 28.04 16.39 -30.18
N VAL A 155 27.05 17.26 -29.94
CA VAL A 155 26.89 18.52 -30.67
C VAL A 155 28.10 19.43 -30.44
N GLY A 156 28.59 19.52 -29.20
CA GLY A 156 29.80 20.28 -28.88
C GLY A 156 31.04 19.77 -29.63
N ASN A 157 31.23 18.45 -29.72
CA ASN A 157 32.33 17.87 -30.47
C ASN A 157 32.23 18.11 -31.98
N ILE A 158 31.02 18.05 -32.55
CA ILE A 158 30.80 18.33 -33.98
C ILE A 158 31.12 19.80 -34.28
N LEU A 159 30.59 20.72 -33.46
CA LEU A 159 30.86 22.15 -33.60
C LEU A 159 32.36 22.44 -33.47
N ALA A 160 33.04 21.87 -32.46
CA ALA A 160 34.47 22.04 -32.30
C ALA A 160 35.24 21.62 -33.56
N LYS A 161 34.94 20.44 -34.14
CA LYS A 161 35.56 19.98 -35.39
C LYS A 161 35.30 20.92 -36.57
N LEU A 162 34.08 21.46 -36.70
CA LEU A 162 33.74 22.42 -37.75
C LEU A 162 34.49 23.75 -37.58
N PHE A 163 34.62 24.26 -36.35
CA PHE A 163 35.38 25.47 -36.08
C PHE A 163 36.87 25.31 -36.41
N PHE A 164 37.47 24.17 -36.04
CA PHE A 164 38.86 23.88 -36.41
C PHE A 164 39.07 23.81 -37.92
N ASN A 165 38.10 23.31 -38.69
CA ASN A 165 38.18 23.24 -40.15
C ASN A 165 38.01 24.59 -40.88
N VAL A 166 37.56 25.64 -40.19
CA VAL A 166 37.43 26.99 -40.79
C VAL A 166 38.65 27.85 -40.48
N ILE A 167 39.31 27.61 -39.36
CA ILE A 167 40.49 28.38 -38.91
C ILE A 167 41.78 27.87 -39.56
N PHE A 168 41.87 26.56 -39.84
CA PHE A 168 43.00 25.92 -40.53
C PHE A 168 42.63 25.54 -41.96
#